data_AF-A0AAE9MR86-F1
#
_entry.id   AF-A0AAE9MR86-F1
#
_cell.length_a   1.000
_cell.length_b   1.000
_cell.length_c   1.000
_cell.angle_alpha   90.00
_cell.angle_beta   90.00
_cell.angle_gamma   90.00
#
_symmetry.space_group_name_H-M   'P 1'
#
loop_
_entity.id
_entity.type
_entity.pdbx_description
1 polymer ?
#
loop_
_entity_poly.entity_id
_entity_poly.type
_entity_poly.pdbx_seq_one_letter_code
_entity_poly.pdbx_strand_id
1 'polypeptide(L)'
;MEIDYINQFKAQSPAAIIQSMFSEKKQLKIALSLKNGLYVEGFIVDITKEEYQTFVCMRTEEQEVLFFDLQEVSVLRIKHPKKIAVSLSKGNISRPLGEEPISTLQLKRWTLEQELLLEATINLSLEKSVLQEANARLNCKDVIASLLKAKQLIIEDEMGLAAWKEIKTVAITNTEKLQVSKEGNVLKVGVEITKALPKELERLFVEKIEEIL
;
A
#
# COMPACT_ATOMS: atom_id res chain seq x y z
N MET A 1 -11.29 9.93 17.52
CA MET A 1 -10.45 9.40 16.43
C MET A 1 -10.87 8.00 15.92
N GLU A 2 -11.79 7.26 16.55
CA GLU A 2 -12.19 5.92 16.04
C GLU A 2 -13.34 5.90 15.01
N ILE A 3 -14.10 6.98 14.84
CA ILE A 3 -15.27 6.99 13.93
C ILE A 3 -14.93 7.56 12.55
N ASP A 4 -13.83 8.32 12.44
CA ASP A 4 -13.53 9.15 11.26
C ASP A 4 -13.06 8.34 10.04
N TYR A 5 -12.39 7.20 10.26
CA TYR A 5 -11.90 6.37 9.15
C TYR A 5 -13.02 5.65 8.39
N ILE A 6 -14.16 5.39 9.05
CA ILE A 6 -15.30 4.71 8.43
C ILE A 6 -15.88 5.57 7.29
N ASN A 7 -15.85 6.89 7.44
CA ASN A 7 -16.32 7.85 6.42
C ASN A 7 -15.47 7.84 5.14
N GLN A 8 -14.27 7.26 5.20
CA GLN A 8 -13.37 7.15 4.05
C GLN A 8 -13.64 5.90 3.21
N PHE A 9 -14.42 4.94 3.72
CA PHE A 9 -14.81 3.76 2.96
C PHE A 9 -15.70 4.13 1.77
N LYS A 10 -15.52 3.39 0.68
CA LYS A 10 -16.26 3.62 -0.57
C LYS A 10 -17.14 2.42 -0.89
N ALA A 11 -18.31 2.69 -1.47
CA ALA A 11 -19.21 1.65 -1.94
C ALA A 11 -18.51 0.78 -3.01
N GLN A 12 -18.60 -0.53 -2.82
CA GLN A 12 -18.00 -1.56 -3.67
C GLN A 12 -18.91 -2.79 -3.69
N SER A 13 -18.87 -3.58 -4.77
CA SER A 13 -19.61 -4.84 -4.81
C SER A 13 -18.97 -5.85 -3.85
N PRO A 14 -19.76 -6.74 -3.21
CA PRO A 14 -19.23 -7.84 -2.41
C PRO A 14 -18.18 -8.65 -3.18
N ALA A 15 -18.42 -8.85 -4.47
CA ALA A 15 -17.52 -9.58 -5.35
C ALA A 15 -16.13 -8.93 -5.45
N ALA A 16 -16.07 -7.62 -5.67
CA ALA A 16 -14.80 -6.90 -5.77
C ALA A 16 -14.01 -6.94 -4.46
N ILE A 17 -14.70 -6.81 -3.32
CA ILE A 17 -14.06 -6.87 -1.99
C ILE A 17 -13.50 -8.27 -1.73
N ILE A 18 -14.28 -9.33 -1.98
CA ILE A 18 -13.89 -10.73 -1.77
C ILE A 18 -12.69 -11.11 -2.65
N GLN A 19 -12.71 -10.73 -3.92
CA GLN A 19 -11.57 -10.92 -4.83
C GLN A 19 -10.33 -10.15 -4.36
N SER A 20 -10.47 -8.88 -3.98
CA SER A 20 -9.36 -8.09 -3.46
C SER A 20 -8.75 -8.69 -2.19
N MET A 21 -9.58 -9.22 -1.29
CA MET A 21 -9.13 -9.86 -0.06
C MET A 21 -8.33 -11.14 -0.34
N PHE A 22 -8.80 -11.95 -1.29
CA PHE A 22 -8.13 -13.18 -1.69
C PHE A 22 -6.80 -12.91 -2.39
N SER A 23 -6.75 -11.97 -3.34
CA SER A 23 -5.50 -11.58 -4.03
C SER A 23 -4.45 -11.02 -3.06
N GLU A 24 -4.87 -10.36 -1.98
CA GLU A 24 -3.98 -9.88 -0.91
C GLU A 24 -3.61 -10.96 0.11
N LYS A 25 -4.06 -12.21 -0.09
CA LYS A 25 -3.87 -13.36 0.83
C LYS A 25 -4.26 -13.06 2.28
N LYS A 26 -5.27 -12.20 2.47
CA LYS A 26 -5.71 -11.78 3.81
C LYS A 26 -6.73 -12.75 4.37
N GLN A 27 -6.33 -13.51 5.38
CA GLN A 27 -7.26 -14.33 6.15
C GLN A 27 -8.06 -13.47 7.13
N LEU A 28 -9.29 -13.14 6.74
CA LEU A 28 -10.23 -12.36 7.54
C LEU A 28 -11.56 -13.06 7.66
N LYS A 29 -12.10 -13.08 8.87
CA LYS A 29 -13.45 -13.57 9.13
C LYS A 29 -14.45 -12.59 8.50
N ILE A 30 -15.24 -13.10 7.58
CA ILE A 30 -16.34 -12.39 6.93
C ILE A 30 -17.66 -13.06 7.28
N ALA A 31 -18.74 -12.29 7.16
CA ALA A 31 -20.09 -12.82 7.21
C ALA A 31 -20.82 -12.48 5.92
N LEU A 32 -21.47 -13.48 5.34
CA LEU A 32 -22.21 -13.37 4.10
C LEU A 32 -23.68 -13.65 4.37
N SER A 33 -24.53 -12.80 3.82
CA SER A 33 -25.94 -13.12 3.62
C SER A 33 -26.13 -13.46 2.16
N LEU A 34 -26.72 -14.62 1.88
CA LEU A 34 -27.08 -15.03 0.54
C LEU A 34 -28.51 -14.56 0.20
N LYS A 35 -28.87 -14.53 -1.08
CA LYS A 35 -30.21 -14.14 -1.56
C LYS A 35 -31.31 -15.06 -1.05
N ASN A 36 -31.01 -16.33 -0.81
CA ASN A 36 -31.93 -17.31 -0.27
C ASN A 36 -32.17 -17.15 1.26
N GLY A 37 -31.58 -16.14 1.89
CA GLY A 37 -31.70 -15.88 3.33
C GLY A 37 -30.68 -16.63 4.21
N LEU A 38 -29.85 -17.50 3.64
CA LEU A 38 -28.79 -18.17 4.38
C LEU A 38 -27.76 -17.16 4.89
N TYR A 39 -27.35 -17.33 6.14
CA TYR A 39 -26.28 -16.56 6.76
C TYR A 39 -25.10 -17.47 7.05
N VAL A 40 -23.91 -17.10 6.60
CA VAL A 40 -22.69 -17.89 6.80
C VAL A 40 -21.56 -16.99 7.29
N GLU A 41 -20.79 -17.47 8.27
CA GLU A 41 -19.57 -16.80 8.72
C GLU A 41 -18.36 -17.72 8.52
N GLY A 42 -17.24 -17.16 8.09
CA GLY A 42 -16.05 -17.97 7.85
C GLY A 42 -14.92 -17.20 7.18
N PHE A 43 -14.00 -17.97 6.62
CA PHE A 43 -12.80 -17.50 5.94
C PHE A 43 -12.81 -18.00 4.50
N ILE A 44 -12.47 -17.11 3.56
CA ILE A 44 -12.28 -17.49 2.15
C ILE A 44 -11.06 -18.40 2.07
N VAL A 45 -11.23 -19.56 1.47
CA VAL A 45 -10.16 -20.53 1.20
C VAL A 45 -9.68 -20.43 -0.23
N ASP A 46 -10.61 -20.34 -1.18
CA ASP A 46 -10.30 -20.29 -2.61
C ASP A 46 -11.38 -19.53 -3.39
N ILE A 47 -10.98 -18.97 -4.54
CA ILE A 47 -11.88 -18.31 -5.49
C ILE A 47 -11.50 -18.75 -6.90
N THR A 48 -12.46 -19.33 -7.61
CA THR A 48 -12.31 -19.69 -9.03
C THR A 48 -13.27 -18.86 -9.87
N LYS A 49 -12.77 -18.35 -11.01
CA LYS A 49 -13.58 -17.64 -12.00
C LYS A 49 -13.72 -18.53 -13.23
N GLU A 50 -14.95 -18.88 -13.58
CA GLU A 50 -15.31 -19.57 -14.81
C GLU A 50 -16.12 -18.61 -15.66
N GLU A 51 -15.78 -18.42 -16.94
CA GLU A 51 -16.39 -17.48 -17.91
C GLU A 51 -17.16 -16.27 -17.32
N TYR A 52 -18.40 -16.48 -16.86
CA TYR A 52 -19.31 -15.46 -16.33
C TYR A 52 -19.67 -15.60 -14.83
N GLN A 53 -19.16 -16.62 -14.16
CA GLN A 53 -19.44 -16.93 -12.75
C GLN A 53 -18.17 -16.93 -11.91
N THR A 54 -18.32 -16.62 -10.63
CA THR A 54 -17.22 -16.66 -9.68
C THR A 54 -17.66 -17.52 -8.50
N PHE A 55 -17.00 -18.65 -8.34
CA PHE A 55 -17.27 -19.57 -7.24
C PHE A 55 -16.33 -19.29 -6.08
N VAL A 56 -16.87 -19.34 -4.87
CA VAL A 56 -16.13 -19.11 -3.64
C VAL A 56 -16.19 -20.37 -2.80
N CYS A 57 -15.01 -20.80 -2.34
CA CYS A 57 -14.84 -21.81 -1.31
C CYS A 57 -14.59 -21.10 0.03
N MET A 58 -15.44 -21.37 1.02
CA MET A 58 -15.33 -20.80 2.35
C MET A 58 -15.26 -21.89 3.41
N ARG A 59 -14.44 -21.69 4.45
CA ARG A 59 -14.37 -22.55 5.63
C ARG A 59 -14.99 -21.86 6.84
N THR A 60 -15.91 -22.52 7.52
CA THR A 60 -16.53 -22.03 8.76
C THR A 60 -15.61 -22.30 9.97
N GLU A 61 -15.95 -21.75 11.14
CA GLU A 61 -15.21 -22.05 12.38
C GLU A 61 -15.39 -23.51 12.83
N GLU A 62 -16.52 -24.12 12.46
CA GLU A 62 -16.84 -25.53 12.70
C GLU A 62 -16.15 -26.47 11.70
N GLN A 63 -15.23 -25.94 10.88
CA GLN A 63 -14.49 -26.66 9.84
C GLN A 63 -15.33 -27.20 8.68
N GLU A 64 -16.56 -26.73 8.53
CA GLU A 64 -17.37 -27.01 7.34
C GLU A 64 -16.82 -26.24 6.14
N VAL A 65 -16.94 -26.83 4.96
CA VAL A 65 -16.53 -26.22 3.70
C VAL A 65 -17.76 -25.96 2.85
N LEU A 66 -17.92 -24.71 2.43
CA LEU A 66 -19.06 -24.22 1.69
C LEU A 66 -18.59 -23.74 0.31
N PHE A 67 -19.30 -24.17 -0.73
CA PHE A 67 -19.11 -23.72 -2.10
C PHE A 67 -20.38 -23.00 -2.57
N PHE A 68 -20.23 -21.79 -3.09
CA PHE A 68 -21.37 -21.03 -3.60
C PHE A 68 -20.94 -20.07 -4.71
N ASP A 69 -21.88 -19.68 -5.55
CA ASP A 69 -21.70 -18.60 -6.51
C ASP A 69 -21.71 -17.26 -5.79
N LEU A 70 -20.70 -16.43 -6.05
CA LEU A 70 -20.55 -15.08 -5.54
C LEU A 70 -21.72 -14.17 -5.94
N GLN A 71 -22.41 -14.46 -7.05
CA GLN A 71 -23.62 -13.75 -7.45
C GLN A 71 -24.77 -13.93 -6.45
N GLU A 72 -24.77 -15.00 -5.66
CA GLU A 72 -25.79 -15.26 -4.64
C GLU A 72 -25.57 -14.46 -3.35
N VAL A 73 -24.43 -13.77 -3.20
CA VAL A 73 -24.16 -12.91 -2.04
C VAL A 73 -24.97 -11.61 -2.16
N SER A 74 -25.89 -11.40 -1.22
CA SER A 74 -26.66 -10.16 -1.11
C SER A 74 -25.95 -9.11 -0.25
N VAL A 75 -25.33 -9.53 0.87
CA VAL A 75 -24.63 -8.64 1.80
C VAL A 75 -23.34 -9.28 2.27
N LEU A 76 -22.26 -8.49 2.29
CA LEU A 76 -20.98 -8.84 2.90
C LEU A 76 -20.73 -7.95 4.12
N ARG A 77 -20.42 -8.58 5.26
CA ARG A 77 -19.99 -7.88 6.48
C ARG A 77 -18.57 -8.30 6.82
N ILE A 78 -17.75 -7.32 7.17
CA ILE A 78 -16.35 -7.51 7.51
C ILE A 78 -16.21 -7.25 9.01
N LYS A 79 -15.85 -8.29 9.79
CA LYS A 79 -15.79 -8.19 11.25
C LYS A 79 -14.61 -7.32 11.75
N HIS A 80 -13.52 -7.25 10.97
CA HIS A 80 -12.32 -6.46 11.30
C HIS A 80 -11.89 -5.53 10.15
N PRO A 81 -12.65 -4.47 9.85
CA PRO A 81 -12.42 -3.63 8.67
C PRO A 81 -11.09 -2.88 8.72
N LYS A 82 -10.54 -2.62 9.93
CA LYS A 82 -9.22 -1.98 10.15
C LYS A 82 -8.08 -2.67 9.37
N LYS A 83 -8.10 -4.01 9.27
CA LYS A 83 -7.06 -4.81 8.59
C LYS A 83 -7.07 -4.69 7.05
N ILE A 84 -8.19 -4.26 6.47
CA ILE A 84 -8.35 -4.04 5.02
C ILE A 84 -8.81 -2.61 4.71
N ALA A 85 -8.56 -1.68 5.62
CA ALA A 85 -9.01 -0.30 5.50
C ALA A 85 -8.53 0.35 4.18
N VAL A 86 -7.32 0.01 3.72
CA VAL A 86 -6.77 0.45 2.43
C VAL A 86 -7.67 0.04 1.27
N SER A 87 -7.98 -1.26 1.16
CA SER A 87 -8.78 -1.81 0.06
C SER A 87 -10.24 -1.31 0.13
N LEU A 88 -10.80 -1.19 1.34
CA LEU A 88 -12.17 -0.69 1.55
C LEU A 88 -12.33 0.81 1.22
N SER A 89 -11.27 1.58 1.39
CA SER A 89 -11.24 3.02 1.10
C SER A 89 -10.75 3.34 -0.32
N LYS A 90 -10.46 2.31 -1.14
CA LYS A 90 -9.79 2.44 -2.45
C LYS A 90 -8.51 3.27 -2.39
N GLY A 91 -7.73 3.09 -1.32
CA GLY A 91 -6.44 3.75 -1.14
C GLY A 91 -6.50 5.16 -0.54
N ASN A 92 -7.67 5.67 -0.15
CA ASN A 92 -7.75 6.92 0.62
C ASN A 92 -7.13 6.74 2.02
N ILE A 93 -7.33 5.58 2.63
CA ILE A 93 -6.57 5.19 3.82
C ILE A 93 -5.26 4.59 3.33
N SER A 94 -4.16 5.20 3.73
CA SER A 94 -2.81 4.85 3.31
C SER A 94 -2.32 3.49 3.77
N ARG A 95 -2.75 3.04 4.97
CA ARG A 95 -2.28 1.81 5.61
C ARG A 95 -3.38 1.08 6.38
N PRO A 96 -3.25 -0.25 6.62
CA PRO A 96 -4.06 -0.92 7.62
C PRO A 96 -3.97 -0.18 8.96
N LEU A 97 -5.11 0.00 9.62
CA LEU A 97 -5.15 0.74 10.87
C LEU A 97 -4.70 -0.17 12.02
N GLY A 98 -3.72 0.30 12.81
CA GLY A 98 -3.15 -0.44 13.94
C GLY A 98 -1.66 -0.72 13.86
N GLU A 99 -0.96 -0.27 12.81
CA GLU A 99 0.51 -0.22 12.80
C GLU A 99 1.02 0.73 13.90
N GLU A 100 2.16 0.39 14.51
CA GLU A 100 2.79 1.25 15.51
C GLU A 100 3.20 2.59 14.87
N PRO A 101 2.71 3.72 15.41
CA PRO A 101 3.05 5.02 14.85
C PRO A 101 4.51 5.33 15.15
N ILE A 102 5.24 5.83 14.15
CA ILE A 102 6.54 6.46 14.39
C ILE A 102 6.35 7.94 14.69
N SER A 103 7.19 8.51 15.55
CA SER A 103 7.27 9.96 15.79
C SER A 103 8.11 10.65 14.70
N THR A 104 7.95 11.97 14.56
CA THR A 104 8.78 12.78 13.64
C THR A 104 10.27 12.69 13.97
N LEU A 105 10.63 12.60 15.26
CA LEU A 105 12.03 12.44 15.69
C LEU A 105 12.60 11.07 15.32
N GLN A 106 11.82 10.00 15.49
CA GLN A 106 12.22 8.67 15.06
C GLN A 106 12.41 8.61 13.54
N LEU A 107 11.48 9.21 12.77
CA LEU A 107 11.63 9.31 11.32
C LEU A 107 12.92 10.03 10.94
N LYS A 108 13.20 11.20 11.54
CA LYS A 108 14.44 11.96 11.26
C LYS A 108 15.71 11.16 11.56
N ARG A 109 15.77 10.48 12.71
CA ARG A 109 16.93 9.64 13.08
C ARG A 109 17.12 8.50 12.08
N TRP A 110 16.04 7.82 11.74
CA TRP A 110 16.07 6.73 10.77
C TRP A 110 16.48 7.22 9.37
N THR A 111 16.01 8.39 8.93
CA THR A 111 16.39 9.00 7.65
C THR A 111 17.89 9.26 7.59
N LEU A 112 18.51 9.79 8.65
CA LEU A 112 19.97 10.01 8.70
C LEU A 112 20.75 8.70 8.56
N GLU A 113 20.27 7.60 9.13
CA GLU A 113 20.89 6.28 8.95
C GLU A 113 20.79 5.82 7.49
N GLN A 114 19.69 6.15 6.80
CA GLN A 114 19.50 5.80 5.38
C GLN A 114 20.32 6.67 4.42
N GLU A 115 20.64 7.92 4.78
CA GLU A 115 21.51 8.80 3.97
C GLU A 115 22.88 8.17 3.71
N LEU A 116 23.42 7.46 4.71
CA LEU A 116 24.69 6.74 4.59
C LEU A 116 24.62 5.62 3.55
N LEU A 117 23.48 4.92 3.46
CA LEU A 117 23.26 3.83 2.51
C LEU A 117 22.94 4.36 1.10
N LEU A 118 22.19 5.46 1.02
CA LEU A 118 21.90 6.15 -0.25
C LEU A 118 23.12 6.88 -0.80
N GLU A 119 24.11 7.20 0.03
CA GLU A 119 25.25 8.08 -0.28
C GLU A 119 24.79 9.48 -0.74
N ALA A 120 23.61 9.91 -0.28
CA ALA A 120 22.99 11.17 -0.63
C ALA A 120 22.21 11.73 0.56
N THR A 121 22.14 13.05 0.69
CA THR A 121 21.32 13.72 1.71
C THR A 121 19.85 13.61 1.37
N ILE A 122 18.99 13.26 2.31
CA ILE A 122 17.55 13.07 2.10
C ILE A 122 16.82 14.27 2.71
N ASN A 123 16.22 15.08 1.84
CA ASN A 123 15.40 16.21 2.25
C ASN A 123 13.91 15.87 2.13
N LEU A 124 13.24 15.73 3.26
CA LEU A 124 11.78 15.62 3.34
C LEU A 124 11.14 17.01 3.27
N SER A 125 10.88 17.50 2.05
CA SER A 125 10.24 18.79 1.79
C SER A 125 8.72 18.67 1.87
N LEU A 126 8.24 18.36 3.08
CA LEU A 126 6.83 18.08 3.38
C LEU A 126 6.27 19.13 4.36
N GLU A 127 4.99 19.47 4.22
CA GLU A 127 4.32 20.36 5.17
C GLU A 127 4.26 19.74 6.58
N LYS A 128 4.33 20.60 7.61
CA LYS A 128 4.26 20.14 9.01
C LYS A 128 2.95 19.42 9.33
N SER A 129 1.84 19.85 8.72
CA SER A 129 0.50 19.23 8.81
C SER A 129 0.56 17.76 8.36
N VAL A 130 1.16 17.50 7.20
CA VAL A 130 1.32 16.14 6.65
C VAL A 130 2.18 15.29 7.57
N LEU A 131 3.27 15.84 8.09
CA LEU A 131 4.14 15.13 9.03
C LEU A 131 3.53 14.91 10.43
N GLN A 132 2.37 15.48 10.76
CA GLN A 132 1.63 15.16 11.98
C GLN A 132 0.86 13.84 11.86
N GLU A 133 0.54 13.42 10.64
CA GLU A 133 -0.12 12.14 10.39
C GLU A 133 0.85 10.97 10.54
N ALA A 134 0.50 9.99 11.38
CA ALA A 134 1.34 8.82 11.61
C ALA A 134 1.57 8.01 10.32
N ASN A 135 0.53 7.82 9.52
CA ASN A 135 0.61 7.05 8.28
C ASN A 135 1.50 7.75 7.23
N ALA A 136 1.44 9.08 7.14
CA ALA A 136 2.30 9.83 6.22
C ALA A 136 3.78 9.66 6.59
N ARG A 137 4.11 9.67 7.89
CA ARG A 137 5.47 9.39 8.36
C ARG A 137 5.92 7.98 8.02
N LEU A 138 5.06 6.98 8.21
CA LEU A 138 5.36 5.61 7.82
C LEU A 138 5.52 5.49 6.29
N ASN A 139 4.69 6.17 5.50
CA ASN A 139 4.83 6.21 4.03
C ASN A 139 6.15 6.83 3.57
N CYS A 140 6.65 7.86 4.26
CA CYS A 140 7.99 8.40 3.99
C CYS A 140 9.07 7.32 4.16
N LYS A 141 8.94 6.49 5.21
CA LYS A 141 9.87 5.38 5.48
C LYS A 141 9.87 4.38 4.31
N ASP A 142 8.69 3.99 3.85
CA ASP A 142 8.56 3.01 2.76
C ASP A 142 9.05 3.57 1.41
N VAL A 143 8.85 4.87 1.15
CA VAL A 143 9.39 5.54 -0.03
C VAL A 143 10.92 5.50 -0.01
N ILE A 144 11.55 5.88 1.11
CA ILE A 144 13.02 5.86 1.26
C ILE A 144 13.54 4.42 1.14
N ALA A 145 12.88 3.45 1.78
CA ALA A 145 13.28 2.04 1.71
C ALA A 145 13.14 1.47 0.28
N SER A 146 12.09 1.85 -0.45
CA SER A 146 11.90 1.45 -1.85
C SER A 146 12.95 2.08 -2.76
N LEU A 147 13.31 3.34 -2.51
CA LEU A 147 14.37 4.03 -3.24
C LEU A 147 15.75 3.39 -3.01
N LEU A 148 16.04 2.97 -1.78
CA LEU A 148 17.27 2.23 -1.46
C LEU A 148 17.40 0.93 -2.24
N LYS A 149 16.30 0.17 -2.35
CA LYS A 149 16.27 -1.04 -3.17
C LYS A 149 16.41 -0.74 -4.66
N ALA A 150 15.71 0.29 -5.15
CA ALA A 150 15.85 0.73 -6.53
C ALA A 150 17.30 1.13 -6.86
N LYS A 151 17.98 1.86 -5.96
CA LYS A 151 19.42 2.14 -6.08
C LYS A 151 20.22 0.86 -6.29
N GLN A 152 20.01 -0.16 -5.45
CA GLN A 152 20.77 -1.41 -5.53
C GLN A 152 20.61 -2.12 -6.87
N LEU A 153 19.44 -2.01 -7.50
CA LEU A 153 19.17 -2.59 -8.83
C LEU A 153 19.75 -1.75 -9.97
N ILE A 154 19.86 -0.42 -9.81
CA ILE A 154 20.39 0.48 -10.84
C ILE A 154 21.92 0.45 -10.90
N ILE A 155 22.60 0.27 -9.75
CA ILE A 155 24.07 0.31 -9.66
C ILE A 155 24.76 -1.02 -10.02
N GLU A 156 24.11 -1.86 -10.83
CA GLU A 156 24.66 -3.18 -11.23
C GLU A 156 25.94 -3.07 -12.07
N ASP A 157 26.15 -1.95 -12.77
CA ASP A 157 27.34 -1.68 -13.58
C ASP A 157 28.08 -0.38 -13.18
N GLU A 158 29.28 -0.19 -13.74
CA GLU A 158 30.11 0.99 -13.45
C GLU A 158 29.45 2.30 -13.91
N MET A 159 28.61 2.25 -14.94
CA MET A 159 27.91 3.42 -15.48
C MET A 159 26.80 3.90 -14.53
N GLY A 160 25.96 2.99 -14.03
CA GLY A 160 24.92 3.26 -13.05
C GLY A 160 25.51 3.75 -11.73
N LEU A 161 26.64 3.18 -11.29
CA LEU A 161 27.35 3.68 -10.11
C LEU A 161 27.87 5.12 -10.30
N ALA A 162 28.42 5.44 -11.47
CA ALA A 162 28.90 6.78 -11.78
C ALA A 162 27.75 7.80 -11.82
N ALA A 163 26.66 7.45 -12.50
CA ALA A 163 25.46 8.29 -12.61
C ALA A 163 24.81 8.54 -11.22
N TRP A 164 24.77 7.52 -10.36
CA TRP A 164 24.24 7.65 -9.01
C TRP A 164 25.09 8.58 -8.14
N LYS A 165 26.42 8.52 -8.25
CA LYS A 165 27.34 9.38 -7.47
C LYS A 165 27.21 10.88 -7.77
N GLU A 166 26.62 11.25 -8.91
CA GLU A 166 26.30 12.64 -9.21
C GLU A 166 25.15 13.16 -8.33
N ILE A 167 24.27 12.26 -7.87
CA ILE A 167 23.14 12.59 -7.01
C ILE A 167 23.65 12.81 -5.59
N LYS A 168 23.72 14.08 -5.16
CA LYS A 168 24.12 14.45 -3.79
C LYS A 168 22.93 14.59 -2.85
N THR A 169 21.77 14.89 -3.40
CA THR A 169 20.56 15.15 -2.61
C THR A 169 19.36 14.47 -3.23
N VAL A 170 18.54 13.82 -2.39
CA VAL A 170 17.22 13.31 -2.74
C VAL A 170 16.17 14.18 -2.05
N ALA A 171 15.36 14.88 -2.82
CA ALA A 171 14.26 15.71 -2.31
C ALA A 171 12.93 14.97 -2.46
N ILE A 172 12.29 14.61 -1.35
CA ILE A 172 10.98 13.96 -1.34
C ILE A 172 9.91 15.02 -1.05
N THR A 173 8.93 15.11 -1.93
CA THR A 173 7.82 16.08 -1.87
C THR A 173 6.46 15.38 -1.99
N ASN A 174 5.41 15.97 -1.41
CA ASN A 174 4.06 15.44 -1.56
C ASN A 174 3.44 15.94 -2.87
N THR A 175 3.09 15.03 -3.78
CA THR A 175 2.46 15.35 -5.06
C THR A 175 1.34 14.36 -5.37
N GLU A 176 0.36 14.74 -6.19
CA GLU A 176 -0.79 13.86 -6.51
C GLU A 176 -0.41 12.58 -7.26
N LYS A 177 0.69 12.61 -8.02
CA LYS A 177 1.18 11.49 -8.84
C LYS A 177 2.67 11.26 -8.57
N LEU A 178 3.10 10.01 -8.77
CA LEU A 178 4.50 9.63 -8.72
C LEU A 178 5.27 10.34 -9.85
N GLN A 179 6.23 11.17 -9.46
CA GLN A 179 7.10 11.90 -10.36
C GLN A 179 8.54 11.74 -9.88
N VAL A 180 9.44 11.49 -10.82
CA VAL A 180 10.87 11.42 -10.55
C VAL A 180 11.56 12.28 -11.60
N SER A 181 12.44 13.18 -11.16
CA SER A 181 13.24 14.01 -12.07
C SER A 181 14.60 14.31 -11.46
N LYS A 182 15.59 14.56 -12.32
CA LYS A 182 16.94 14.98 -11.94
C LYS A 182 17.14 16.44 -12.33
N GLU A 183 17.49 17.28 -11.35
CA GLU A 183 17.89 18.67 -11.58
C GLU A 183 19.30 18.87 -11.02
N GLY A 184 20.30 18.83 -11.92
CA GLY A 184 21.71 18.82 -11.53
C GLY A 184 22.03 17.63 -10.63
N ASN A 185 22.44 17.92 -9.39
CA ASN A 185 22.82 16.91 -8.40
C ASN A 185 21.66 16.52 -7.46
N VAL A 186 20.43 16.92 -7.78
CA VAL A 186 19.25 16.69 -6.95
C VAL A 186 18.27 15.76 -7.66
N LEU A 187 17.99 14.61 -7.04
CA LEU A 187 16.90 13.72 -7.43
C LEU A 187 15.62 14.17 -6.73
N LYS A 188 14.64 14.67 -7.49
CA LYS A 188 13.33 15.04 -6.96
C LYS A 188 12.37 13.85 -7.09
N VAL A 189 11.76 13.48 -5.97
CA VAL A 189 10.75 12.43 -5.89
C VAL A 189 9.46 13.04 -5.37
N GLY A 190 8.48 13.20 -6.25
CA GLY A 190 7.12 13.54 -5.91
C GLY A 190 6.29 12.28 -5.72
N VAL A 191 5.64 12.11 -4.57
CA VAL A 191 4.74 10.97 -4.30
C VAL A 191 3.64 11.37 -3.33
N GLU A 192 2.43 10.84 -3.51
CA GLU A 192 1.30 11.11 -2.60
C GLU A 192 1.46 10.28 -1.33
N ILE A 193 2.04 10.89 -0.29
CA ILE A 193 2.35 10.19 0.96
C ILE A 193 1.16 10.09 1.91
N THR A 194 0.06 10.79 1.66
CA THR A 194 -1.15 10.69 2.51
C THR A 194 -2.04 9.50 2.13
N LYS A 195 -1.89 8.98 0.90
CA LYS A 195 -2.66 7.85 0.36
C LYS A 195 -1.86 6.55 0.31
N ALA A 196 -2.51 5.48 -0.12
CA ALA A 196 -1.85 4.19 -0.30
C ALA A 196 -0.80 4.28 -1.40
N LEU A 197 0.42 3.86 -1.09
CA LEU A 197 1.51 3.81 -2.05
C LEU A 197 1.26 2.70 -3.08
N PRO A 198 1.75 2.85 -4.33
CA PRO A 198 1.70 1.79 -5.33
C PRO A 198 2.37 0.51 -4.84
N LYS A 199 1.76 -0.65 -5.10
CA LYS A 199 2.32 -1.97 -4.69
C LYS A 199 3.68 -2.26 -5.34
N GLU A 200 3.95 -1.65 -6.50
CA GLU A 200 5.17 -1.84 -7.29
C GLU A 200 6.09 -0.60 -7.25
N LEU A 201 6.07 0.15 -6.14
CA LEU A 201 6.81 1.42 -6.01
C LEU A 201 8.32 1.27 -6.31
N GLU A 202 8.94 0.18 -5.86
CA GLU A 202 10.35 -0.14 -6.14
C GLU A 202 10.64 -0.23 -7.64
N ARG A 203 9.84 -0.99 -8.38
CA ARG A 203 9.97 -1.15 -9.84
C ARG A 203 9.74 0.17 -10.57
N LEU A 204 8.71 0.92 -10.16
CA LEU A 204 8.42 2.24 -10.74
C LEU A 204 9.56 3.23 -10.49
N PHE A 205 10.28 3.11 -9.37
CA PHE A 205 11.48 3.91 -9.14
C PHE A 205 12.62 3.49 -10.06
N VAL A 206 12.87 2.20 -10.25
CA VAL A 206 13.90 1.72 -11.20
C VAL A 206 13.62 2.29 -12.60
N GLU A 207 12.44 2.02 -13.14
CA GLU A 207 12.05 2.45 -14.50
C GLU A 207 12.21 3.97 -14.67
N LYS A 208 11.71 4.76 -13.72
CA LYS A 208 11.78 6.23 -13.83
C LYS A 208 13.15 6.83 -13.57
N ILE A 209 13.99 6.17 -12.77
CA ILE A 209 15.35 6.67 -12.49
C ILE A 209 16.29 6.31 -13.63
N GLU A 210 16.15 5.13 -14.25
CA GLU A 210 16.89 4.75 -15.45
C GLU A 210 16.61 5.68 -16.64
N GLU A 211 15.38 6.19 -16.76
CA GLU A 211 15.01 7.15 -17.82
C GLU A 211 15.73 8.52 -17.69
N ILE A 212 16.24 8.87 -16.51
CA ILE A 212 16.77 10.21 -16.20
C ILE A 212 18.25 10.24 -15.79
N LEU A 213 18.87 9.06 -15.58
CA LEU A 213 20.30 8.91 -15.33
C LEU A 213 21.06 8.75 -16.64
#